data_AF-A0A975PCG5-F1
#
_entry.id   AF-A0A975PCG5-F1
#
_cell.length_a   1.000
_cell.length_b   1.000
_cell.length_c   1.000
_cell.angle_alpha   90.00
_cell.angle_beta   90.00
_cell.angle_gamma   90.00
#
_symmetry.space_group_name_H-M   'P 1'
#
loop_
_entity.id
_entity.type
_entity.pdbx_description
1 polymer ?
#
loop_
_entity_poly.entity_id
_entity_poly.type
_entity_poly.pdbx_seq_one_letter_code
_entity_poly.pdbx_strand_id
1 'polypeptide(L)'
;MRYVPPFSSLNENLVFSSDEGKPSVKMTYEDFESLLRKLLHAVEIDEEWYRDNYPDVEQAIRDGVVKTAREHFIASGYFEGRLPCEIEVDEEWYFKAYPDIAEAAKAGQIASAKQHFLAFGYAEGRLPTP
;
A
#
# COMPACT_ATOMS: atom_id res chain seq x y z
N MET A 1 -8.80 -8.40 3.06
CA MET A 1 -9.06 -7.55 4.26
C MET A 1 -10.09 -8.24 5.14
N ARG A 2 -9.77 -8.56 6.40
CA ARG A 2 -10.67 -9.37 7.27
C ARG A 2 -11.38 -8.57 8.37
N TYR A 3 -10.86 -7.41 8.74
CA TYR A 3 -11.40 -6.58 9.82
C TYR A 3 -10.92 -5.14 9.68
N VAL A 4 -11.82 -4.17 9.80
CA VAL A 4 -11.50 -2.74 9.87
C VAL A 4 -11.91 -2.23 11.26
N PRO A 5 -11.04 -1.53 12.01
CA PRO A 5 -11.40 -1.00 13.32
C PRO A 5 -12.61 -0.03 13.24
N PRO A 6 -13.46 0.04 14.27
CA PRO A 6 -14.58 0.99 14.28
C PRO A 6 -14.09 2.44 14.28
N PHE A 7 -14.87 3.33 13.69
CA PHE A 7 -14.51 4.76 13.60
C PHE A 7 -14.19 5.39 14.97
N SER A 8 -14.90 4.98 16.03
CA SER A 8 -14.66 5.44 17.39
C SER A 8 -13.26 5.11 17.93
N SER A 9 -12.61 4.06 17.44
CA SER A 9 -11.24 3.70 17.82
C SER A 9 -10.19 4.36 16.92
N LEU A 10 -10.61 4.80 15.72
CA LEU A 10 -9.78 5.56 14.79
C LEU A 10 -9.78 7.06 15.13
N ASN A 11 -10.84 7.56 15.76
CA ASN A 11 -11.05 8.98 15.99
C ASN A 11 -10.58 9.52 17.36
N GLU A 12 -10.02 8.66 18.22
CA GLU A 12 -9.61 9.01 19.59
C GLU A 12 -8.64 10.21 19.65
N ASN A 13 -7.75 10.33 18.65
CA ASN A 13 -6.75 11.40 18.56
C ASN A 13 -7.09 12.46 17.51
N LEU A 14 -8.30 12.45 16.94
CA LEU A 14 -8.69 13.38 15.89
C LEU A 14 -9.28 14.65 16.50
N VAL A 15 -8.67 15.80 16.20
CA VAL A 15 -9.24 17.10 16.56
C VAL A 15 -10.12 17.57 15.42
N PHE A 16 -11.44 17.52 15.63
CA PHE A 16 -12.41 18.07 14.68
C PHE A 16 -12.44 19.59 14.81
N SER A 17 -12.29 20.28 13.69
CA SER A 17 -12.35 21.73 13.59
C SER A 17 -13.14 22.17 12.35
N SER A 18 -13.24 23.47 12.13
CA SER A 18 -13.69 24.03 10.87
C SER A 18 -12.61 24.92 10.28
N ASP A 19 -12.39 24.78 8.97
CA ASP A 19 -11.53 25.65 8.17
C ASP A 19 -12.39 26.24 7.04
N GLU A 20 -12.52 27.57 7.02
CA GLU A 20 -13.41 28.29 6.09
C GLU A 20 -14.86 27.76 6.01
N GLY A 21 -15.43 27.35 7.16
CA GLY A 21 -16.79 26.81 7.23
C GLY A 21 -16.91 25.35 6.77
N LYS A 22 -15.81 24.69 6.38
CA LYS A 22 -15.77 23.26 6.05
C LYS A 22 -15.30 22.46 7.26
N PRO A 23 -15.88 21.28 7.55
CA PRO A 23 -15.34 20.37 8.54
C PRO A 23 -13.90 19.98 8.19
N SER A 24 -13.00 20.07 9.17
CA SER A 24 -11.60 19.67 9.04
C SER A 24 -11.17 18.83 10.23
N VAL A 25 -10.15 18.01 10.03
CA VAL A 25 -9.52 17.23 11.09
C VAL A 25 -8.06 17.65 11.18
N LYS A 26 -7.60 17.96 12.38
CA LYS A 26 -6.19 18.23 12.69
C LYS A 26 -5.63 17.10 13.53
N MET A 27 -4.43 16.66 13.20
CA MET A 27 -3.67 15.67 13.97
C MET A 27 -2.17 15.89 13.74
N THR A 28 -1.33 15.36 14.62
CA THR A 28 0.12 15.35 14.41
C THR A 28 0.49 14.34 13.32
N TYR A 29 1.70 14.43 12.78
CA TYR A 29 2.20 13.42 11.84
C TYR A 29 2.31 12.03 12.51
N GLU A 30 2.67 11.99 13.79
CA GLU A 30 2.74 10.75 14.59
C GLU A 30 1.35 10.10 14.74
N ASP A 31 0.32 10.89 15.04
CA ASP A 31 -1.06 10.41 15.09
C ASP A 31 -1.54 9.89 13.73
N PHE A 32 -1.16 10.57 12.65
CA PHE A 32 -1.48 10.15 11.29
C PHE A 32 -0.82 8.82 10.93
N GLU A 33 0.48 8.66 11.21
CA GLU A 33 1.15 7.36 11.02
C GLU A 33 0.53 6.27 11.86
N SER A 34 0.22 6.55 13.14
CA SER A 34 -0.42 5.59 14.04
C SER A 34 -1.77 5.13 13.49
N LEU A 35 -2.56 6.07 12.96
CA LEU A 35 -3.82 5.77 12.28
C LEU A 35 -3.62 4.86 11.07
N LEU A 36 -2.65 5.16 10.21
CA LEU A 36 -2.34 4.32 9.04
C LEU A 36 -1.92 2.91 9.47
N ARG A 37 -1.04 2.78 10.46
CA ARG A 37 -0.59 1.48 10.98
C ARG A 37 -1.75 0.65 11.52
N LYS A 38 -2.68 1.27 12.27
CA LYS A 38 -3.93 0.63 12.72
C LYS A 38 -4.75 0.08 11.55
N LEU A 39 -4.84 0.82 10.44
CA LEU A 39 -5.53 0.37 9.24
C LEU A 39 -4.77 -0.73 8.50
N LEU A 40 -3.43 -0.70 8.47
CA LEU A 40 -2.60 -1.74 7.84
C LEU A 40 -2.76 -3.11 8.52
N HIS A 41 -3.17 -3.17 9.79
CA HIS A 41 -3.56 -4.44 10.42
C HIS A 41 -4.76 -5.11 9.72
N ALA A 42 -5.56 -4.39 8.94
CA ALA A 42 -6.65 -4.95 8.15
C ALA A 42 -6.17 -5.64 6.86
N VAL A 43 -4.96 -5.30 6.39
CA VAL A 43 -4.38 -5.78 5.13
C VAL A 43 -3.94 -7.23 5.30
N GLU A 44 -4.31 -8.06 4.33
CA GLU A 44 -3.83 -9.43 4.22
C GLU A 44 -2.42 -9.39 3.63
N ILE A 45 -1.50 -10.12 4.25
CA ILE A 45 -0.08 -10.15 3.89
C ILE A 45 0.25 -11.60 3.64
N ASP A 46 0.80 -11.88 2.47
CA ASP A 46 1.38 -13.17 2.16
C ASP A 46 2.83 -13.16 2.66
N GLU A 47 3.05 -13.72 3.85
CA GLU A 47 4.37 -13.68 4.48
C GLU A 47 5.44 -14.48 3.73
N GLU A 48 5.06 -15.53 3.00
CA GLU A 48 6.01 -16.31 2.20
C GLU A 48 6.43 -15.51 0.98
N TRP A 49 5.45 -15.03 0.20
CA TRP A 49 5.70 -14.19 -0.96
C TRP A 49 6.51 -12.94 -0.59
N TYR A 50 6.18 -12.31 0.54
CA TYR A 50 6.84 -11.08 0.98
C TYR A 50 8.33 -11.33 1.29
N ARG A 51 8.67 -12.43 1.99
CA ARG A 51 10.06 -12.76 2.31
C ARG A 51 10.86 -13.15 1.07
N ASP A 52 10.22 -13.83 0.12
CA ASP A 52 10.84 -14.22 -1.15
C ASP A 52 11.13 -13.01 -2.05
N ASN A 53 10.23 -12.00 -2.05
CA ASN A 53 10.38 -10.79 -2.87
C ASN A 53 11.23 -9.70 -2.21
N TYR A 54 11.40 -9.76 -0.89
CA TYR A 54 12.19 -8.81 -0.12
C TYR A 54 13.26 -9.51 0.72
N PRO A 55 14.39 -9.92 0.10
CA PRO A 55 15.44 -10.69 0.78
C PRO A 55 16.08 -9.98 1.97
N ASP A 56 16.06 -8.65 1.99
CA ASP A 56 16.53 -7.84 3.12
C ASP A 56 15.62 -8.01 4.36
N VAL A 57 14.32 -8.21 4.15
CA VAL A 57 13.37 -8.49 5.23
C VAL A 57 13.53 -9.92 5.74
N GLU A 58 13.70 -10.90 4.85
CA GLU A 58 14.02 -12.27 5.25
C GLU A 58 15.30 -12.31 6.10
N GLN A 59 16.33 -11.56 5.70
CA GLN A 59 17.55 -11.44 6.49
C GLN A 59 17.31 -10.76 7.85
N ALA A 60 16.55 -9.66 7.88
CA ALA A 60 16.21 -8.99 9.13
C ALA A 60 15.41 -9.88 10.10
N ILE A 61 14.57 -10.79 9.58
CA ILE A 61 13.86 -11.79 10.37
C ILE A 61 14.84 -12.81 10.95
N ARG A 62 15.75 -13.35 10.14
CA ARG A 62 16.79 -14.31 10.59
C ARG A 62 17.70 -13.73 11.67
N ASP A 63 18.02 -12.44 11.55
CA ASP A 63 18.87 -11.72 12.50
C ASP A 63 18.08 -11.27 13.76
N GLY A 64 16.77 -11.49 13.79
CA GLY A 64 15.90 -11.14 14.92
C GLY A 64 15.63 -9.64 15.07
N VAL A 65 15.89 -8.84 14.03
CA VAL A 65 15.62 -7.39 14.00
C VAL A 65 14.11 -7.11 13.92
N VAL A 66 13.38 -7.92 13.14
CA VAL A 66 11.92 -7.97 13.07
C VAL A 66 11.46 -9.41 13.29
N LYS A 67 10.27 -9.65 13.84
CA LYS A 67 9.83 -11.02 14.14
C LYS A 67 9.16 -11.69 12.95
N THR A 68 8.42 -10.91 12.15
CA THR A 68 7.64 -11.43 11.02
C THR A 68 7.62 -10.46 9.84
N ALA A 69 7.28 -10.97 8.65
CA ALA A 69 7.10 -10.13 7.47
C ALA A 69 5.94 -9.15 7.66
N ARG A 70 4.88 -9.60 8.35
CA ARG A 70 3.76 -8.77 8.74
C ARG A 70 4.17 -7.60 9.63
N GLU A 71 5.02 -7.84 10.62
CA GLU A 71 5.55 -6.79 11.48
C GLU A 71 6.32 -5.77 10.64
N HIS A 72 7.23 -6.22 9.77
CA HIS A 72 7.99 -5.34 8.89
C HIS A 72 7.08 -4.49 7.98
N PHE A 73 6.10 -5.11 7.32
CA PHE A 73 5.20 -4.38 6.41
C PHE A 73 4.42 -3.26 7.11
N ILE A 74 3.88 -3.55 8.30
CA ILE A 74 3.12 -2.58 9.10
C ILE A 74 4.06 -1.50 9.66
N ALA A 75 5.27 -1.86 10.05
CA ALA A 75 6.27 -0.96 10.65
C ALA A 75 6.98 -0.05 9.64
N SER A 76 7.24 -0.53 8.43
CA SER A 76 8.01 0.23 7.44
C SER A 76 7.62 -0.08 6.00
N GLY A 77 7.37 -1.35 5.68
CA GLY A 77 7.24 -1.79 4.29
C GLY A 77 6.18 -1.04 3.47
N TYR A 78 5.00 -0.74 4.04
CA TYR A 78 4.00 0.08 3.36
C TYR A 78 4.51 1.49 3.03
N PHE A 79 5.19 2.14 3.98
CA PHE A 79 5.74 3.48 3.84
C PHE A 79 6.94 3.53 2.89
N GLU A 80 7.61 2.38 2.71
CA GLU A 80 8.66 2.17 1.70
C GLU A 80 8.11 1.85 0.30
N GLY A 81 6.79 1.73 0.14
CA GLY A 81 6.17 1.38 -1.14
C GLY A 81 6.24 -0.10 -1.50
N ARG A 82 6.45 -1.00 -0.54
CA ARG A 82 6.44 -2.44 -0.76
C ARG A 82 5.01 -2.97 -0.88
N LEU A 83 4.84 -4.02 -1.66
CA LEU A 83 3.56 -4.71 -1.82
C LEU A 83 3.43 -5.82 -0.77
N PRO A 84 2.23 -6.04 -0.17
CA PRO A 84 2.04 -7.05 0.86
C PRO A 84 1.91 -8.48 0.33
N CYS A 85 1.65 -8.63 -0.96
CA CYS A 85 1.42 -9.91 -1.64
C CYS A 85 1.56 -9.72 -3.16
N GLU A 86 1.46 -10.81 -3.91
CA GLU A 86 1.30 -10.73 -5.35
C GLU A 86 0.00 -10.02 -5.71
N ILE A 87 0.10 -9.02 -6.59
CA ILE A 87 -1.05 -8.27 -7.07
C ILE A 87 -1.44 -8.79 -8.46
N GLU A 88 -2.70 -9.22 -8.58
CA GLU A 88 -3.34 -9.48 -9.86
C GLU A 88 -3.60 -8.15 -10.58
N VAL A 89 -3.31 -8.10 -11.88
CA VAL A 89 -3.52 -6.92 -12.72
C VAL A 89 -4.39 -7.32 -13.88
N ASP A 90 -5.56 -6.70 -14.00
CA ASP A 90 -6.45 -6.86 -15.16
C ASP A 90 -5.90 -6.00 -16.29
N GLU A 91 -5.15 -6.62 -17.21
CA GLU A 91 -4.44 -5.90 -18.25
C GLU A 91 -5.36 -5.14 -19.22
N GLU A 92 -6.49 -5.74 -19.62
CA GLU A 92 -7.43 -5.11 -20.54
C GLU A 92 -8.05 -3.87 -19.88
N TRP A 93 -8.51 -4.02 -18.64
CA TRP A 93 -9.05 -2.90 -17.88
C TRP A 93 -7.98 -1.84 -17.61
N TYR A 94 -6.75 -2.25 -17.27
CA TYR A 94 -5.67 -1.33 -16.91
C TYR A 94 -5.31 -0.41 -18.09
N PHE A 95 -5.13 -0.97 -19.29
CA PHE A 95 -4.85 -0.15 -20.48
C PHE A 95 -6.03 0.74 -20.88
N LYS A 96 -7.26 0.32 -20.60
CA LYS A 96 -8.45 1.16 -20.82
C LYS A 96 -8.55 2.31 -19.81
N ALA A 97 -8.25 2.04 -18.55
CA ALA A 97 -8.25 3.02 -17.46
C ALA A 97 -7.08 4.00 -17.57
N TYR A 98 -5.95 3.55 -18.13
CA TYR A 98 -4.69 4.29 -18.23
C TYR A 98 -4.19 4.37 -19.68
N PRO A 99 -4.74 5.27 -20.51
CA PRO A 99 -4.39 5.38 -21.92
C PRO A 99 -2.92 5.71 -22.19
N ASP A 100 -2.27 6.45 -21.29
CA ASP A 100 -0.84 6.76 -21.36
C ASP A 100 0.02 5.48 -21.34
N ILE A 101 -0.39 4.50 -20.54
CA ILE A 101 0.28 3.21 -20.42
C ILE A 101 -0.03 2.34 -21.63
N ALA A 102 -1.26 2.38 -22.14
CA ALA A 102 -1.63 1.69 -23.37
C ALA A 102 -0.78 2.17 -24.58
N GLU A 103 -0.54 3.46 -24.69
CA GLU A 103 0.32 4.01 -25.75
C GLU A 103 1.79 3.63 -25.55
N ALA A 104 2.30 3.63 -24.31
CA ALA A 104 3.63 3.13 -24.02
C ALA A 104 3.80 1.64 -24.37
N ALA A 105 2.76 0.82 -24.15
CA ALA A 105 2.75 -0.60 -24.54
C ALA A 105 2.79 -0.75 -26.07
N LYS A 106 1.98 0.00 -26.81
CA LYS A 106 1.99 0.00 -28.28
C LYS A 106 3.32 0.46 -28.86
N ALA A 107 3.99 1.39 -28.18
CA ALA A 107 5.33 1.85 -28.54
C ALA A 107 6.45 0.86 -28.15
N GLY A 108 6.13 -0.26 -27.49
CA GLY A 108 7.09 -1.26 -27.04
C GLY A 108 7.97 -0.82 -25.87
N GLN A 109 7.57 0.24 -25.15
CA GLN A 109 8.31 0.78 -24.00
C GLN A 109 8.04 -0.01 -22.71
N ILE A 110 6.88 -0.65 -22.64
CA ILE A 110 6.50 -1.58 -21.57
C ILE A 110 6.03 -2.88 -22.19
N ALA A 111 6.30 -4.00 -21.53
CA ALA A 111 5.93 -5.32 -22.02
C ALA A 111 4.52 -5.74 -21.58
N SER A 112 4.02 -5.25 -20.44
CA SER A 112 2.70 -5.59 -19.90
C SER A 112 2.19 -4.56 -18.89
N ALA A 113 0.88 -4.58 -18.62
CA ALA A 113 0.29 -3.77 -17.55
C ALA A 113 0.85 -4.17 -16.18
N LYS A 114 1.06 -5.47 -15.95
CA LYS A 114 1.65 -5.98 -14.70
C LYS A 114 3.06 -5.45 -14.48
N GLN A 115 3.90 -5.43 -15.53
CA GLN A 115 5.25 -4.85 -15.43
C GLN A 115 5.18 -3.37 -15.02
N HIS A 116 4.33 -2.59 -15.68
CA HIS A 116 4.17 -1.19 -15.34
C HIS A 116 3.66 -1.00 -13.90
N PHE A 117 2.63 -1.75 -13.51
CA PHE A 117 2.04 -1.63 -12.18
C PHE A 117 3.04 -1.90 -11.06
N LEU A 118 3.79 -3.01 -11.16
CA LEU A 118 4.77 -3.40 -10.15
C LEU A 118 5.96 -2.42 -10.09
N ALA A 119 6.35 -1.82 -11.20
CA ALA A 119 7.48 -0.89 -11.25
C ALA A 119 7.10 0.54 -10.83
N PHE A 120 5.90 1.00 -11.20
CA PHE A 120 5.48 2.41 -11.06
C PHE A 120 4.05 2.55 -10.60
N GLY A 121 3.12 1.77 -11.16
CA GLY A 121 1.68 1.99 -10.95
C GLY A 121 1.25 1.96 -9.48
N TYR A 122 1.84 1.11 -8.64
CA TYR A 122 1.55 1.12 -7.19
C TYR A 122 1.95 2.44 -6.52
N ALA A 123 3.16 2.93 -6.79
CA ALA A 123 3.66 4.19 -6.24
C ALA A 123 2.92 5.42 -6.80
N GLU A 124 2.40 5.32 -8.03
CA GLU A 124 1.55 6.33 -8.66
C GLU A 124 0.11 6.31 -8.14
N GLY A 125 -0.28 5.34 -7.30
CA GLY A 125 -1.64 5.19 -6.80
C GLY A 125 -2.63 4.68 -7.86
N ARG A 126 -2.15 4.02 -8.92
CA ARG A 126 -3.00 3.38 -9.91
C ARG A 126 -3.64 2.13 -9.30
N LEU A 127 -4.87 1.85 -9.68
CA LEU A 127 -5.55 0.62 -9.32
C LEU A 127 -5.15 -0.47 -10.32
N PRO A 128 -4.94 -1.72 -9.89
CA PRO A 128 -4.57 -2.82 -10.79
C PRO A 128 -5.78 -3.51 -11.44
N THR A 129 -6.97 -3.32 -10.88
CA THR A 129 -8.25 -3.94 -11.26
C THR A 129 -9.38 -2.91 -11.07
N PRO A 130 -10.58 -3.13 -11.64
CA PRO A 130 -11.74 -2.25 -11.46
C PRO A 130 -12.13 -1.94 -10.01
#